data_AF-A0A972Z9A0-F1
#
_entry.id   AF-A0A972Z9A0-F1
#
_cell.length_a   1.000
_cell.length_b   1.000
_cell.length_c   1.000
_cell.angle_alpha   90.00
_cell.angle_beta   90.00
_cell.angle_gamma   90.00
#
_symmetry.space_group_name_H-M   'P 1'
#
loop_
_entity.id
_entity.type
_entity.pdbx_description
1 polymer ?
#
loop_
_entity_poly.entity_id
_entity_poly.type
_entity_poly.pdbx_seq_one_letter_code
_entity_poly.pdbx_strand_id
1 'polypeptide(L)' 'MGSKPTIEELEAILDSEEDVPIEILPNGEIRTQGGSGSSELGGRKPLTMREDLGGEYSDVSGGGT' A
#
# COMPACT_ATOMS: atom_id res chain seq x y z
N MET A 1 30.79 -15.64 4.82
CA MET A 1 30.40 -14.23 4.98
C MET A 1 31.21 -13.44 3.97
N GLY A 2 30.56 -12.92 2.92
CA GLY A 2 31.24 -12.16 1.87
C GLY A 2 31.86 -10.89 2.44
N SER A 3 33.03 -10.51 1.94
CA SER A 3 33.67 -9.22 2.23
C SER A 3 32.69 -8.10 1.93
N LYS A 4 32.59 -7.12 2.84
CA LYS A 4 31.82 -5.91 2.58
C LYS A 4 32.48 -5.15 1.43
N PRO A 5 31.71 -4.63 0.47
CA PRO A 5 32.25 -3.83 -0.62
C PRO A 5 32.95 -2.58 -0.08
N THR A 6 33.96 -2.12 -0.81
CA THR A 6 34.68 -0.88 -0.50
C THR A 6 33.81 0.33 -0.84
N ILE A 7 34.20 1.52 -0.36
CA ILE A 7 33.52 2.78 -0.68
C ILE A 7 33.57 3.05 -2.19
N GLU A 8 34.72 2.81 -2.83
CA GLU A 8 34.90 2.98 -4.28
C GLU A 8 33.99 2.05 -5.09
N GLU A 9 33.79 0.81 -4.62
CA GLU A 9 32.86 -0.14 -5.26
C GLU A 9 31.41 0.32 -5.14
N LEU A 10 31.03 0.95 -4.02
CA LEU A 10 29.69 1.49 -3.82
C LEU A 10 29.43 2.72 -4.68
N GLU A 11 30.42 3.62 -4.82
CA GLU A 11 30.34 4.80 -5.68
C GLU A 11 30.18 4.38 -7.15
N ALA A 12 30.95 3.39 -7.60
CA ALA A 12 30.84 2.86 -8.96
C ALA A 12 29.46 2.22 -9.25
N ILE A 13 28.83 1.61 -8.24
CA ILE A 13 27.46 1.10 -8.37
C ILE A 13 26.47 2.25 -8.53
N LEU A 14 26.55 3.28 -7.68
CA LEU A 14 25.67 4.44 -7.74
C LEU A 14 25.79 5.18 -9.09
N ASP A 15 27.02 5.33 -9.61
CA ASP A 15 27.27 5.96 -10.90
C ASP A 15 26.77 5.12 -12.09
N SER A 16 26.52 3.82 -11.88
CA SER A 16 26.00 2.91 -12.90
C SER A 16 24.47 2.82 -12.93
N GLU A 17 23.78 3.37 -11.92
CA GLU A 17 22.32 3.33 -11.83
C GLU A 17 21.68 4.37 -12.78
N GLU A 18 20.56 4.00 -13.38
CA GLU A 18 19.80 4.88 -14.25
C GLU A 18 18.97 5.86 -13.42
N ASP A 19 19.11 7.16 -13.70
CA ASP A 19 18.24 8.18 -13.12
C ASP A 19 16.81 8.06 -13.66
N VAL A 20 15.91 7.49 -12.84
CA VAL A 20 14.48 7.41 -13.17
C VAL A 20 13.76 8.61 -12.57
N PRO A 21 13.25 9.55 -13.40
CA PRO A 21 12.50 10.67 -12.88
C PRO A 21 11.18 10.21 -12.25
N ILE A 22 10.86 10.74 -11.06
CA ILE A 22 9.62 10.45 -10.34
C ILE A 22 8.77 11.71 -10.17
N GLU A 23 7.46 11.51 -10.11
CA GLU A 23 6.47 12.52 -9.79
C GLU A 23 5.77 12.16 -8.48
N ILE A 24 5.68 13.13 -7.57
CA ILE A 24 4.94 13.00 -6.32
C ILE A 24 3.65 13.80 -6.46
N LEU A 25 2.53 13.09 -6.45
CA LEU A 25 1.20 13.70 -6.58
C LEU A 25 0.75 14.35 -5.27
N PRO A 26 -0.18 15.33 -5.30
CA PRO A 26 -0.66 16.01 -4.09
C PRO A 26 -1.34 15.10 -3.05
N ASN A 27 -1.81 13.92 -3.47
CA ASN A 27 -2.37 12.89 -2.59
C ASN A 27 -1.28 12.02 -1.93
N GLY A 28 0.00 12.25 -2.22
CA GLY A 28 1.14 11.47 -1.73
C GLY A 28 1.46 10.22 -2.54
N GLU A 29 0.80 10.01 -3.68
CA GLU A 29 1.10 8.90 -4.57
C GLU A 29 2.38 9.19 -5.38
N ILE A 30 3.25 8.18 -5.50
CA ILE A 30 4.54 8.27 -6.22
C ILE A 30 4.41 7.51 -7.53
N ARG A 31 4.77 8.16 -8.65
CA ARG A 31 4.74 7.57 -9.99
C ARG A 31 6.03 7.86 -10.74
N THR A 32 6.37 7.03 -11.74
CA THR A 32 7.45 7.37 -12.67
C THR A 32 6.97 8.45 -13.64
N GLN A 33 7.81 9.45 -13.89
CA GLN A 33 7.46 10.56 -14.76
C GLN A 33 7.27 10.03 -16.19
N GLY A 34 6.05 10.14 -16.72
CA GLY A 34 5.68 9.60 -18.05
C GLY A 34 5.27 8.12 -18.06
N GLY A 35 5.29 7.43 -16.91
CA GLY A 35 4.94 6.01 -16.78
C GLY A 35 3.70 5.82 -15.92
N SER A 36 2.52 5.91 -16.53
CA SER A 36 1.30 5.29 -16.02
C SER A 36 0.32 5.13 -17.17
N GLY A 37 0.30 3.95 -17.78
CA GLY A 37 -0.82 3.55 -18.62
C GLY A 37 -2.09 3.55 -17.77
N SER A 38 -3.17 4.11 -18.31
CA SER A 38 -4.51 4.21 -17.70
C SER A 38 -5.14 2.89 -17.19
N SER A 39 -4.40 1.76 -17.22
CA SER A 39 -4.88 0.41 -16.99
C SER A 39 -4.72 -0.10 -15.55
N GLU A 40 -4.00 0.59 -14.66
CA GLU A 40 -3.78 0.09 -13.28
C GLU A 40 -4.85 0.57 -12.27
N LEU A 41 -5.68 1.55 -12.63
CA LEU A 41 -6.64 2.19 -11.72
C LEU A 41 -8.07 1.62 -11.76
N GLY A 42 -8.38 0.68 -12.65
CA GLY A 42 -9.77 0.25 -12.90
C GLY A 42 -10.00 -1.24 -12.71
N GLY A 43 -10.43 -1.68 -11.52
CA GLY A 43 -11.07 -3.01 -11.47
C GLY A 43 -11.42 -3.60 -10.11
N ARG A 44 -10.72 -3.25 -9.03
CA ARG A 44 -11.02 -3.86 -7.73
C ARG A 44 -11.93 -2.96 -6.91
N LYS A 45 -13.20 -3.37 -6.79
CA LYS A 45 -14.14 -2.77 -5.84
C LYS A 45 -13.49 -2.76 -4.46
N PRO A 46 -13.50 -1.63 -3.73
CA PRO A 46 -12.97 -1.58 -2.37
C PRO A 46 -13.71 -2.63 -1.52
N LEU A 47 -12.95 -3.39 -0.74
CA LEU A 47 -13.50 -4.42 0.14
C LEU A 47 -14.28 -3.74 1.26
N THR A 48 -15.61 -3.76 1.18
CA THR A 48 -16.47 -3.37 2.30
C THR A 48 -16.55 -4.54 3.29
N MET A 49 -15.93 -4.39 4.46
CA MET A 49 -16.05 -5.34 5.56
C MET A 49 -17.46 -5.27 6.13
N ARG A 50 -18.21 -6.37 6.09
CA ARG A 50 -19.55 -6.46 6.67
C ARG A 50 -19.41 -6.89 8.13
N GLU A 51 -19.80 -6.03 9.06
CA GLU A 51 -19.84 -6.36 10.48
C GLU A 51 -21.11 -7.19 10.76
N ASP A 52 -20.96 -8.37 11.32
CA ASP A 52 -22.08 -9.15 11.87
C ASP A 52 -22.26 -8.77 13.34
N LEU A 53 -22.85 -7.60 13.56
CA LEU A 53 -23.24 -7.16 14.90
C LEU A 53 -24.53 -7.89 15.26
N GLY A 54 -24.38 -9.16 15.69
CA GLY A 54 -25.45 -10.03 16.15
C GLY A 54 -26.39 -9.30 17.10
N GLY A 55 -27.63 -9.11 16.65
CA GLY A 55 -28.68 -8.45 17.41
C GLY A 55 -29.28 -9.39 18.44
N GLU A 56 -28.62 -9.57 19.57
CA GLU A 56 -29.22 -10.23 20.73
C GLU A 56 -29.24 -9.30 21.95
N TYR A 57 -30.22 -8.40 21.95
CA TYR A 57 -30.77 -7.82 23.17
C TYR A 57 -32.29 -7.89 23.11
N SER A 58 -32.85 -9.09 23.28
CA SER A 58 -34.29 -9.27 23.51
C SER A 58 -34.59 -10.51 24.36
N ASP A 59 -33.76 -10.82 25.36
CA ASP A 59 -34.10 -11.81 26.41
C ASP A 59 -33.93 -11.20 27.80
N VAL A 60 -34.73 -10.15 28.08
CA VAL A 60 -35.08 -9.78 29.46
C VAL A 60 -36.59 -9.54 29.51
N SER A 61 -37.38 -10.61 29.43
CA SER A 61 -38.72 -10.62 29.99
C SER A 61 -39.01 -11.98 30.62
N GLY A 62 -38.31 -12.25 31.72
CA GLY A 62 -38.65 -13.31 32.66
C GLY A 62 -39.03 -12.72 34.02
N GLY A 63 -40.32 -12.70 34.34
CA GLY A 63 -40.78 -12.85 35.73
C GLY A 63 -41.81 -11.84 36.26
N GLY A 64 -43.09 -12.26 36.27
CA GLY A 64 -43.88 -12.20 37.51
C GLY A 64 -45.15 -11.35 37.51
N THR A 65 -46.26 -11.93 37.06
CA THR A 65 -47.53 -11.90 37.81
C THR A 65 -47.89 -13.33 38.18
#